data_AF-A0A7D5MBK1-F1
#
_entry.id   AF-A0A7D5MBK1-F1
#
_cell.length_a   1.000
_cell.length_b   1.000
_cell.length_c   1.000
_cell.angle_alpha   90.00
_cell.angle_beta   90.00
_cell.angle_gamma   90.00
#
_symmetry.space_group_name_H-M   'P 1'
#
loop_
_entity.id
_entity.type
_entity.pdbx_description
1 polymer ?
#
loop_
_entity_poly.entity_id
_entity_poly.type
_entity_poly.pdbx_seq_one_letter_code
_entity_poly.pdbx_strand_id
1 'polypeptide(L)' 'MVNLTPEEIRRKNELQEKLRTRVLSVKEADELRVILEKERQQANITGNAIAAVGAALLLGLLIAYLADRD' A
#
# COMPACT_ATOMS: atom_id res chain seq x y z
N MET A 1 8.46 -12.91 12.12
CA MET A 1 7.55 -12.99 10.96
C MET A 1 6.84 -11.65 10.85
N VAL A 2 7.11 -10.86 9.83
CA VAL A 2 6.35 -9.63 9.56
C VAL A 2 5.10 -10.08 8.82
N ASN A 3 3.99 -10.26 9.53
CA ASN A 3 2.67 -10.48 8.94
C ASN A 3 1.86 -9.21 9.17
N LEU A 4 1.12 -8.77 8.15
CA LEU A 4 0.07 -7.78 8.37
C LEU A 4 -0.93 -8.31 9.40
N THR A 5 -1.25 -7.46 10.36
CA THR A 5 -2.34 -7.71 11.29
C THR A 5 -3.69 -7.64 10.55
N PRO A 6 -4.75 -8.30 11.07
CA PRO A 6 -6.09 -8.18 10.49
C PRO A 6 -6.57 -6.73 10.39
N GLU A 7 -6.17 -5.89 11.34
CA GLU A 7 -6.46 -4.46 11.33
C GLU A 7 -5.74 -3.74 10.18
N GLU A 8 -4.45 -4.01 9.96
CA GLU A 8 -3.72 -3.44 8.81
C GLU A 8 -4.30 -3.90 7.47
N ILE A 9 -4.78 -5.14 7.36
CA ILE A 9 -5.46 -5.62 6.13
C ILE A 9 -6.76 -4.85 5.90
N ARG A 10 -7.59 -4.68 6.94
CA ARG A 10 -8.81 -3.87 6.84
C ARG A 10 -8.47 -2.44 6.45
N ARG A 11 -7.47 -1.87 7.11
CA ARG A 11 -7.03 -0.49 6.88
C ARG A 11 -6.49 -0.30 5.47
N LYS A 12 -5.71 -1.25 4.96
CA LYS A 12 -5.26 -1.27 3.57
C LYS A 12 -6.43 -1.19 2.60
N ASN A 13 -7.46 -2.01 2.80
CA ASN A 13 -8.63 -2.03 1.91
C ASN A 13 -9.39 -0.70 1.94
N GLU A 14 -9.59 -0.12 3.13
CA GLU A 14 -10.19 1.22 3.27
C GLU A 14 -9.39 2.29 2.53
N LEU A 15 -8.06 2.30 2.70
CA LEU A 15 -7.17 3.27 2.06
C LEU A 15 -7.10 3.06 0.54
N GLN A 16 -7.12 1.81 0.07
CA GLN A 16 -7.19 1.51 -1.37
C GLN A 16 -8.50 1.97 -1.99
N GLU A 17 -9.62 1.82 -1.29
CA GLU A 17 -10.91 2.34 -1.75
C GLU A 17 -10.91 3.87 -1.81
N LYS A 18 -10.31 4.53 -0.81
CA LYS A 18 -10.10 5.98 -0.82
C LYS A 18 -9.18 6.45 -1.94
N LEU A 19 -8.14 5.67 -2.28
CA LEU A 19 -7.27 5.94 -3.44
C LEU A 19 -8.07 5.82 -4.74
N ARG A 20 -8.87 4.75 -4.87
CA ARG A 20 -9.71 4.49 -6.05
C ARG A 20 -10.75 5.58 -6.26
N THR A 21 -11.33 6.09 -5.18
CA THR A 21 -12.31 7.19 -5.20
C THR A 21 -11.66 8.58 -5.18
N ARG A 22 -10.32 8.65 -5.19
CA ARG A 22 -9.53 9.89 -5.13
C ARG A 22 -9.88 10.79 -3.94
N VAL A 23 -10.27 10.22 -2.81
CA VAL A 23 -10.52 10.97 -1.55
C VAL A 23 -9.42 10.78 -0.52
N LEU A 24 -8.38 10.00 -0.86
CA LEU A 24 -7.24 9.74 0.01
C LEU A 24 -6.49 11.03 0.34
N SER A 25 -6.33 11.34 1.63
CA SER A 25 -5.48 12.43 2.09
C SER A 25 -3.99 12.07 2.03
N VAL A 26 -3.10 13.07 2.08
CA VAL A 26 -1.64 12.86 2.09
C VAL A 26 -1.21 11.98 3.28
N LYS A 27 -1.81 12.19 4.46
CA LYS A 27 -1.54 11.37 5.66
C LYS A 27 -1.96 9.91 5.46
N GLU A 28 -3.12 9.69 4.88
CA GLU A 28 -3.64 8.36 4.57
C GLU A 28 -2.85 7.67 3.46
N ALA A 29 -2.32 8.44 2.50
CA ALA A 29 -1.41 7.94 1.48
C ALA A 29 -0.09 7.45 2.10
N ASP A 30 0.48 8.20 3.05
CA ASP A 30 1.67 7.75 3.77
C ASP A 30 1.39 6.49 4.60
N GLU A 31 0.22 6.40 5.25
CA GLU A 31 -0.22 5.19 5.97
C GLU A 31 -0.31 3.98 5.03
N LEU A 32 -0.92 4.15 3.85
CA LEU A 32 -1.01 3.09 2.84
C LEU A 32 0.37 2.72 2.28
N ARG A 33 1.27 3.68 2.11
CA ARG A 33 2.67 3.44 1.71
C ARG A 33 3.38 2.51 2.69
N VAL A 34 3.29 2.80 3.99
CA VAL A 34 3.92 2.00 5.05
C VAL A 34 3.37 0.57 5.05
N ILE A 35 2.06 0.39 4.88
CA ILE A 35 1.43 -0.93 4.80
C ILE A 35 1.93 -1.71 3.58
N LEU A 36 1.98 -1.07 2.40
CA LEU A 36 2.46 -1.69 1.17
C LEU A 36 3.96 -2.02 1.21
N GLU A 37 4.77 -1.21 1.87
CA GLU A 37 6.18 -1.52 2.10
C GLU A 37 6.36 -2.77 2.97
N LYS A 38 5.56 -2.91 4.03
CA LYS A 38 5.55 -4.13 4.84
C LYS A 38 5.15 -5.35 4.02
N GLU A 39 4.12 -5.25 3.17
CA GLU A 39 3.72 -6.35 2.27
C GLU A 39 4.83 -6.69 1.28
N ARG A 40 5.49 -5.70 0.69
CA ARG A 40 6.60 -5.93 -0.24
C ARG A 40 7.77 -6.62 0.45
N GLN A 41 8.13 -6.20 1.66
CA GLN A 41 9.17 -6.86 2.45
C GLN A 41 8.78 -8.30 2.78
N GLN A 42 7.55 -8.54 3.21
CA GLN A 42 7.04 -9.88 3.50
C GLN A 42 7.05 -10.78 2.25
N ALA A 43 6.62 -10.24 1.12
CA ALA A 43 6.62 -10.93 -0.17
C ALA A 43 8.04 -11.29 -0.63
N ASN A 44 9.01 -10.39 -0.42
CA ASN A 44 10.41 -10.68 -0.69
C ASN A 44 10.97 -11.78 0.23
N ILE A 45 10.65 -11.74 1.52
CA ILE A 45 11.09 -12.76 2.50
C ILE A 45 10.48 -14.14 2.18
N THR A 46 9.23 -14.17 1.72
CA THR A 46 8.51 -15.42 1.39
C THR A 46 8.75 -15.92 -0.03
N GLY A 47 9.53 -15.19 -0.85
CA GLY A 47 9.75 -15.52 -2.26
C GLY A 47 8.51 -15.35 -3.14
N ASN A 48 7.47 -14.66 -2.66
CA ASN A 48 6.25 -14.39 -3.42
C ASN A 48 6.44 -13.18 -4.34
N ALA A 49 7.07 -13.41 -5.48
CA ALA A 49 7.34 -12.37 -6.47
C ALA A 49 6.07 -11.65 -6.96
N ILE A 50 4.93 -12.35 -7.06
CA ILE A 50 3.66 -11.76 -7.51
C ILE A 50 3.17 -10.72 -6.50
N ALA A 51 3.19 -11.05 -5.21
CA ALA A 51 2.80 -10.12 -4.16
C ALA A 51 3.77 -8.91 -4.08
N ALA A 52 5.07 -9.14 -4.27
CA ALA A 52 6.07 -8.07 -4.27
C ALA A 52 5.85 -7.08 -5.44
N VAL A 53 5.58 -7.59 -6.64
CA VAL A 53 5.26 -6.76 -7.82
C VAL A 53 3.92 -6.04 -7.63
N GLY A 54 2.90 -6.71 -7.11
CA GLY A 54 1.60 -6.09 -6.81
C GLY A 54 1.72 -4.91 -5.84
N ALA A 55 2.47 -5.08 -4.75
CA ALA A 55 2.75 -4.01 -3.80
C ALA A 55 3.54 -2.86 -4.44
N ALA A 56 4.53 -3.16 -5.29
CA ALA A 56 5.32 -2.15 -6.00
C ALA A 56 4.47 -1.32 -6.99
N LEU A 57 3.53 -1.95 -7.70
CA LEU A 57 2.61 -1.25 -8.61
C LEU A 57 1.67 -0.30 -7.84
N LEU A 58 1.15 -0.75 -6.70
CA LEU A 58 0.31 0.08 -5.83
C LEU A 58 1.09 1.25 -5.25
N LEU A 59 2.34 1.04 -4.85
CA LEU A 59 3.24 2.12 -4.43
C LEU A 59 3.47 3.14 -5.55
N GLY A 60 3.69 2.68 -6.78
CA GLY A 60 3.82 3.56 -7.94
C GLY A 60 2.57 4.41 -8.20
N LEU A 61 1.38 3.80 -8.14
CA LEU A 61 0.10 4.50 -8.22
C LEU A 61 -0.06 5.56 -7.12
N LEU A 62 0.38 5.23 -5.91
CA LEU A 62 0.28 6.11 -4.76
C LEU A 62 1.24 7.31 -4.87
N ILE A 63 2.46 7.09 -5.38
CA ILE A 63 3.42 8.17 -5.67
C ILE A 63 2.87 9.07 -6.79
N ALA A 64 2.32 8.50 -7.87
CA ALA A 64 1.70 9.27 -8.94
C ALA A 64 0.51 10.10 -8.44
N TYR A 65 -0.32 9.53 -7.57
CA TYR A 65 -1.43 10.23 -6.93
C TYR A 65 -0.96 11.38 -6.02
N LEU A 66 0.10 11.17 -5.25
CA LEU A 66 0.69 12.22 -4.41
C LEU A 66 1.31 13.34 -5.27
N ALA A 67 2.03 12.99 -6.34
CA ALA A 67 2.63 13.96 -7.25
C ALA A 67 1.60 14.82 -8.02
N ASP A 68 0.37 14.32 -8.20
CA ASP A 68 -0.75 15.08 -8.79
C ASP A 68 -1.38 16.08 -7.79
N ARG A 69 -1.13 15.92 -6.49
CA ARG A 69 -1.73 16.72 -5.41
C ARG A 69 -0.79 17.69 -4.69
N ASP A 70 0.52 17.60 -4.95
CA ASP A 70 1.54 18.57 -4.57
C ASP A 70 1.57 19.74 -5.59
#